data_AF-A0A0S9MT82-F1
#
_entry.id   AF-A0A0S9MT82-F1
#
_cell.length_a   1.000
_cell.length_b   1.000
_cell.length_c   1.000
_cell.angle_alpha   90.00
_cell.angle_beta   90.00
_cell.angle_gamma   90.00
#
_symmetry.space_group_name_H-M   'P 1'
#
loop_
_entity.id
_entity.type
_entity.pdbx_description
1 polymer ?
#
loop_
_entity_poly.entity_id
_entity_poly.type
_entity_poly.pdbx_seq_one_letter_code
_entity_poly.pdbx_strand_id
1 'polypeptide(L)'
;MKIFRRPPLPGIDAGAALAEARQLIGRRVEQPARRAFLQRSLTLGGLSMLTGCSISDNAGVEAALTRISQFNDTVQGLIFDPARLAPTYPESMITRPFPFNAYYGEDEVRQVDGAAWRLEVTGLVADKRQWTLAALRAMQQHDQVTRHICVEGWSAIGKWGGVRFSDFLARVGADTSARYVGFQCADDYYTSIDMPTALHPQTLLALTYDGEPLPPRYGFPVKLRMPTKLGYKNPKHIQAMFVTNTNPGGYWEDQGYNWFGGS
;
A
#
# COMPACT_ATOMS: atom_id res chain seq x y z
N MET A 1 35.35 17.54 45.40
CA MET A 1 35.46 17.07 43.99
C MET A 1 36.25 18.11 43.21
N LYS A 2 37.52 17.85 42.86
CA LYS A 2 38.34 18.75 42.06
C LYS A 2 38.05 18.50 40.58
N ILE A 3 37.58 19.50 39.85
CA ILE A 3 37.31 19.43 38.41
C ILE A 3 38.67 19.49 37.69
N PHE A 4 39.05 18.41 37.00
CA PHE A 4 40.21 18.39 36.12
C PHE A 4 39.99 19.35 34.94
N ARG A 5 40.83 20.39 34.80
CA ARG A 5 40.93 21.14 33.55
C ARG A 5 41.84 20.35 32.59
N ARG A 6 41.34 20.08 31.39
CA ARG A 6 42.12 19.48 30.29
C ARG A 6 43.26 20.44 29.89
N PRO A 7 44.50 19.95 29.68
CA PRO A 7 45.58 20.78 29.20
C PRO A 7 45.32 21.24 27.76
N PRO A 8 45.77 22.46 27.39
CA PRO A 8 45.65 22.96 26.02
C PRO A 8 46.47 22.10 25.06
N LEU A 9 45.92 21.83 23.87
CA LEU A 9 46.60 21.11 22.79
C LEU A 9 47.66 22.03 22.16
N PRO A 10 48.96 21.68 22.20
CA PRO A 10 49.99 22.50 21.59
C PRO A 10 49.84 22.50 20.06
N GLY A 11 49.92 23.68 19.44
CA GLY A 11 49.86 23.85 17.99
C GLY A 11 48.47 24.13 17.40
N ILE A 12 47.41 24.15 18.22
CA ILE A 12 46.06 24.55 17.78
C ILE A 12 45.71 25.90 18.39
N ASP A 13 45.63 26.93 17.54
CA ASP A 13 45.03 28.20 17.93
C ASP A 13 43.51 28.03 18.05
N ALA A 14 43.05 27.87 19.29
CA ALA A 14 41.64 27.68 19.61
C ALA A 14 40.77 28.87 19.15
N GLY A 15 41.33 30.08 19.08
CA GLY A 15 40.63 31.26 18.58
C GLY A 15 40.39 31.18 17.07
N ALA A 16 41.42 30.78 16.32
CA ALA A 16 41.33 30.58 14.87
C ALA A 16 40.38 29.43 14.50
N ALA A 17 40.49 28.30 15.20
CA ALA A 17 39.61 27.15 15.00
C ALA A 17 38.14 27.49 15.29
N LEU A 18 37.87 28.32 16.32
CA LEU A 18 36.51 28.77 16.65
C LEU A 18 35.97 29.76 15.60
N ALA A 19 36.81 30.62 15.04
CA ALA A 19 36.43 31.55 13.98
C ALA A 19 36.08 30.80 12.68
N GLU A 20 36.89 29.82 12.29
CA GLU A 20 36.64 28.97 11.11
C GLU A 20 35.37 28.12 11.29
N ALA A 21 35.18 27.51 12.46
CA ALA A 21 33.97 26.76 12.78
C ALA A 21 32.71 27.65 12.70
N ARG A 22 32.77 28.89 13.18
CA ARG A 22 31.66 29.86 13.07
C ARG A 22 31.37 30.24 11.62
N GLN A 23 32.39 30.37 10.77
CA GLN A 23 32.22 30.71 9.37
C GLN A 23 31.61 29.55 8.56
N LEU A 24 32.04 28.31 8.83
CA LEU A 24 31.51 27.09 8.21
C LEU A 24 30.08 26.78 8.67
N ILE A 25 29.78 27.00 9.95
CA ILE A 25 28.43 26.85 10.50
C ILE A 25 27.51 27.97 9.98
N GLY A 26 27.99 29.22 9.93
CA GLY A 26 27.23 30.36 9.40
C GLY A 26 26.73 30.16 7.97
N ARG A 27 27.54 29.55 7.10
CA ARG A 27 27.12 29.19 5.72
C ARG A 27 26.10 28.05 5.64
N ARG A 28 26.03 27.16 6.63
CA ARG A 28 24.97 26.13 6.73
C ARG A 28 23.68 26.65 7.40
N VAL A 29 23.72 27.88 7.91
CA VAL A 29 22.65 28.56 8.66
C VAL A 29 21.84 29.52 7.77
N GLU A 30 21.81 29.32 6.45
CA GLU A 30 20.81 29.96 5.55
C GLU A 30 19.47 29.19 5.45
N GLN A 31 19.40 27.94 5.94
CA GLN A 31 18.15 27.18 6.03
C GLN A 31 17.39 27.14 7.39
N PRO A 32 17.76 27.86 8.47
CA PRO A 32 16.96 27.95 9.69
C PRO A 32 15.59 28.54 9.44
N ALA A 33 15.43 29.45 8.47
CA ALA A 33 14.13 30.01 8.16
C ALA A 33 13.17 28.96 7.57
N ARG A 34 13.65 28.07 6.68
CA ARG A 34 12.84 26.95 6.16
C ARG A 34 12.63 25.86 7.20
N ARG A 35 13.65 25.53 7.99
CA ARG A 35 13.57 24.53 9.05
C ARG A 35 12.69 25.01 10.21
N ALA A 36 12.80 26.27 10.60
CA ALA A 36 11.95 26.92 11.59
C ALA A 36 10.55 27.19 11.02
N PHE A 37 10.38 27.46 9.73
CA PHE A 37 9.05 27.51 9.11
C PHE A 37 8.41 26.13 9.16
N LEU A 38 9.08 25.07 8.67
CA LEU A 38 8.56 23.70 8.77
C LEU A 38 8.32 23.28 10.21
N GLN A 39 9.26 23.54 11.14
CA GLN A 39 9.09 23.24 12.55
C GLN A 39 7.95 24.06 13.17
N ARG A 40 7.81 25.36 12.87
CA ARG A 40 6.76 26.23 13.42
C ARG A 40 5.41 25.99 12.77
N SER A 41 5.35 25.59 11.50
CA SER A 41 4.13 25.18 10.80
C SER A 41 3.65 23.83 11.30
N LEU A 42 4.57 22.88 11.54
CA LEU A 42 4.26 21.60 12.16
C LEU A 42 3.88 21.75 13.63
N THR A 43 4.45 22.71 14.37
CA THR A 43 4.05 22.95 15.76
C THR A 43 2.80 23.81 15.89
N LEU A 44 2.52 24.80 15.03
CA LEU A 44 1.23 25.51 15.10
C LEU A 44 0.08 24.59 14.66
N GLY A 45 0.26 23.84 13.57
CA GLY A 45 -0.73 22.86 13.12
C GLY A 45 -0.89 21.70 14.11
N GLY A 46 0.22 21.12 14.57
CA GLY A 46 0.22 20.02 15.53
C GLY A 46 -0.24 20.41 16.93
N LEU A 47 0.10 21.61 17.43
CA LEU A 47 -0.40 22.10 18.72
C LEU A 47 -1.86 22.54 18.63
N SER A 48 -2.34 23.06 17.49
CA SER A 48 -3.78 23.34 17.32
C SER A 48 -4.65 22.08 17.33
N MET A 49 -4.06 20.91 17.04
CA MET A 49 -4.72 19.60 17.18
C MET A 49 -4.61 19.01 18.60
N LEU A 50 -3.68 19.50 19.43
CA LEU A 50 -3.44 19.02 20.79
C LEU A 50 -4.00 19.95 21.88
N THR A 51 -4.40 21.17 21.51
CA THR A 51 -5.05 22.12 22.42
C THR A 51 -6.57 21.89 22.41
N GLY A 52 -7.03 20.89 23.16
CA GLY A 52 -8.42 20.88 23.65
C GLY A 52 -9.28 19.72 23.20
N CYS A 53 -8.95 18.50 23.62
CA CYS A 53 -9.92 17.48 23.99
C CYS A 53 -9.29 16.68 25.13
N SER A 54 -9.93 16.62 26.29
CA SER A 54 -9.59 15.62 27.28
C SER A 54 -9.71 14.24 26.62
N ILE A 55 -8.80 13.32 26.91
CA ILE A 55 -8.82 11.91 26.48
C ILE A 55 -9.93 11.15 27.21
N SER A 56 -11.15 11.68 27.16
CA SER A 56 -12.33 11.16 27.82
C SER A 56 -13.58 11.23 26.95
N ASP A 57 -13.48 11.79 25.73
CA ASP A 57 -14.56 11.81 24.78
C ASP A 57 -14.13 11.13 23.47
N ASN A 58 -14.45 9.83 23.36
CA ASN A 58 -14.01 8.97 22.26
C ASN A 58 -14.45 9.52 20.89
N ALA A 59 -15.59 10.21 20.80
CA ALA A 59 -16.12 10.71 19.53
C ALA A 59 -15.25 11.83 18.90
N GLY A 60 -14.72 12.75 19.72
CA GLY A 60 -13.88 13.84 19.23
C GLY A 60 -12.52 13.34 18.72
N VAL A 61 -11.94 12.37 19.42
CA VAL A 61 -10.68 11.73 19.02
C VAL A 61 -10.86 10.92 17.74
N GLU A 62 -11.89 10.10 17.64
CA GLU A 62 -12.19 9.32 16.43
C GLU A 62 -12.43 10.21 15.21
N ALA A 63 -13.15 11.32 15.38
CA ALA A 63 -13.37 12.28 14.30
C ALA A 63 -12.06 12.95 13.83
N ALA A 64 -11.16 13.27 14.76
CA ALA A 64 -9.84 13.83 14.44
C ALA A 64 -8.96 12.82 13.71
N LEU A 65 -8.90 11.58 14.20
CA LEU A 65 -8.14 10.49 13.57
C LEU A 65 -8.66 10.17 12.17
N THR A 66 -9.98 10.15 11.99
CA THR A 66 -10.62 9.96 10.67
C THR A 66 -10.20 11.06 9.69
N ARG A 67 -10.19 12.33 10.11
CA ARG A 67 -9.74 13.45 9.25
C ARG A 67 -8.27 13.32 8.86
N ILE A 68 -7.41 12.93 9.80
CA ILE A 68 -5.98 12.70 9.54
C ILE A 68 -5.81 11.54 8.55
N SER A 69 -6.57 10.45 8.73
CA SER A 69 -6.54 9.30 7.83
C SER A 69 -6.95 9.69 6.40
N GLN A 70 -8.05 10.42 6.23
CA GLN A 70 -8.51 10.93 4.93
C GLN A 70 -7.51 11.90 4.28
N PHE A 71 -6.86 12.74 5.07
CA PHE A 71 -5.79 13.61 4.60
C PHE A 71 -4.59 12.79 4.10
N ASN A 72 -4.18 11.77 4.86
CA ASN A 72 -3.10 10.86 4.47
C ASN A 72 -3.43 10.11 3.16
N ASP A 73 -4.67 9.63 2.99
CA ASP A 73 -5.11 9.01 1.74
C ASP A 73 -5.05 9.97 0.55
N THR A 74 -5.46 11.22 0.76
CA THR A 74 -5.41 12.26 -0.28
C THR A 74 -3.96 12.55 -0.69
N VAL A 75 -3.07 12.74 0.28
CA VAL A 75 -1.65 13.00 0.02
C VAL A 75 -1.00 11.81 -0.69
N GLN A 76 -1.24 10.58 -0.22
CA GLN A 76 -0.69 9.38 -0.84
C GLN A 76 -1.17 9.22 -2.29
N GLY A 77 -2.46 9.49 -2.55
CA GLY A 77 -2.99 9.50 -3.92
C GLY A 77 -2.35 10.55 -4.82
N LEU A 78 -2.04 11.74 -4.30
CA LEU A 78 -1.39 12.81 -5.06
C LEU A 78 0.08 12.54 -5.39
N ILE A 79 0.81 11.85 -4.50
CA ILE A 79 2.23 11.53 -4.71
C ILE A 79 2.45 10.18 -5.39
N PHE A 80 1.39 9.39 -5.58
CA PHE A 80 1.47 8.11 -6.27
C PHE A 80 1.78 8.32 -7.75
N ASP A 81 2.85 7.68 -8.21
CA ASP A 81 3.28 7.70 -9.59
C ASP A 81 2.89 6.36 -10.25
N PRO A 82 1.86 6.30 -11.10
CA PRO A 82 1.41 5.07 -11.73
C PRO A 82 2.40 4.49 -12.74
N ALA A 83 3.46 5.24 -13.11
CA ALA A 83 4.54 4.75 -13.96
C ALA A 83 5.74 4.20 -13.16
N ARG A 84 5.79 4.43 -11.84
CA ARG A 84 6.89 3.96 -10.99
C ARG A 84 6.68 2.51 -10.57
N LEU A 85 7.50 1.63 -11.15
CA LEU A 85 7.50 0.21 -10.79
C LEU A 85 8.07 -0.01 -9.38
N ALA A 86 7.45 -0.94 -8.65
CA ALA A 86 8.00 -1.53 -7.46
C ALA A 86 9.24 -2.38 -7.81
N PRO A 87 10.23 -2.46 -6.90
CA PRO A 87 11.42 -3.27 -7.12
C PRO A 87 11.12 -4.74 -7.41
N THR A 88 11.83 -5.30 -8.38
CA THR A 88 11.83 -6.73 -8.68
C THR A 88 13.08 -7.40 -8.14
N TYR A 89 12.96 -8.68 -7.79
CA TYR A 89 14.02 -9.45 -7.13
C TYR A 89 14.35 -10.72 -7.92
N PRO A 90 15.55 -11.30 -7.77
CA PRO A 90 15.84 -12.62 -8.33
C PRO A 90 15.03 -13.71 -7.59
N GLU A 91 14.73 -14.81 -8.29
CA GLU A 91 13.95 -15.92 -7.72
C GLU A 91 14.63 -16.60 -6.51
N SER A 92 15.95 -16.46 -6.39
CA SER A 92 16.72 -16.93 -5.23
C SER A 92 16.33 -16.23 -3.92
N MET A 93 15.65 -15.07 -3.98
CA MET A 93 15.16 -14.35 -2.80
C MET A 93 13.72 -14.67 -2.43
N ILE A 94 13.04 -15.55 -3.16
CA ILE A 94 11.65 -15.94 -2.84
C ILE A 94 11.60 -16.62 -1.48
N THR A 95 10.71 -16.14 -0.61
CA THR A 95 10.46 -16.70 0.71
C THR A 95 9.63 -17.98 0.60
N ARG A 96 10.15 -19.09 1.14
CA ARG A 96 9.52 -20.42 1.11
C ARG A 96 9.53 -21.03 2.52
N PRO A 97 8.35 -21.31 3.15
CA PRO A 97 7.02 -20.95 2.69
C PRO A 97 6.78 -19.43 2.74
N PHE A 98 5.90 -18.92 1.89
CA PHE A 98 5.47 -17.53 1.96
C PHE A 98 4.52 -17.33 3.16
N PRO A 99 4.65 -16.25 3.94
CA PRO A 99 3.82 -16.05 5.13
C PRO A 99 2.33 -15.99 4.78
N PHE A 100 1.50 -16.62 5.60
CA PHE A 100 0.05 -16.49 5.53
C PHE A 100 -0.40 -15.14 6.08
N ASN A 101 -1.51 -14.62 5.56
CA ASN A 101 -2.07 -13.33 5.98
C ASN A 101 -3.59 -13.32 5.75
N ALA A 102 -4.39 -13.11 6.78
CA ALA A 102 -5.84 -12.96 6.72
C ALA A 102 -6.34 -12.38 8.06
N TYR A 103 -7.61 -11.98 8.14
CA TYR A 103 -8.27 -11.65 9.42
C TYR A 103 -8.82 -12.91 10.13
N TYR A 104 -8.55 -14.09 9.58
CA TYR A 104 -8.98 -15.41 10.04
C TYR A 104 -7.79 -16.40 10.10
N GLY A 105 -7.96 -17.55 10.76
CA GLY A 105 -6.93 -18.58 10.89
C GLY A 105 -6.69 -19.41 9.62
N GLU A 106 -5.54 -20.09 9.49
CA GLU A 106 -5.27 -20.96 8.33
C GLU A 106 -6.26 -22.14 8.20
N ASP A 107 -6.90 -22.53 9.31
CA ASP A 107 -7.94 -23.54 9.38
C ASP A 107 -9.29 -23.09 8.79
N GLU A 108 -9.50 -21.78 8.63
CA GLU A 108 -10.72 -21.18 8.08
C GLU A 108 -10.60 -20.83 6.59
N VAL A 109 -9.47 -21.20 5.95
CA VAL A 109 -9.20 -20.88 4.54
C VAL A 109 -10.29 -21.43 3.63
N ARG A 110 -10.93 -20.51 2.88
CA ARG A 110 -11.99 -20.85 1.96
C ARG A 110 -11.48 -21.77 0.84
N GLN A 111 -12.18 -22.88 0.67
CA GLN A 111 -12.02 -23.78 -0.47
C GLN A 111 -12.99 -23.36 -1.58
N VAL A 112 -12.46 -23.00 -2.74
CA VAL A 112 -13.24 -22.60 -3.91
C VAL A 112 -13.01 -23.62 -5.02
N ASP A 113 -14.09 -24.15 -5.60
CA ASP A 113 -13.99 -25.02 -6.77
C ASP A 113 -13.65 -24.18 -8.02
N GLY A 114 -12.42 -24.34 -8.52
CA GLY A 114 -11.94 -23.59 -9.68
C GLY A 114 -12.66 -23.91 -11.01
N ALA A 115 -13.30 -25.07 -11.13
CA ALA A 115 -14.06 -25.45 -12.32
C ALA A 115 -15.46 -24.78 -12.34
N ALA A 116 -16.10 -24.71 -11.16
CA ALA A 116 -17.37 -24.03 -10.97
C ALA A 116 -17.23 -22.51 -10.83
N TRP A 117 -16.05 -22.00 -10.44
CA TRP A 117 -15.83 -20.58 -10.19
C TRP A 117 -16.12 -19.71 -11.41
N ARG A 118 -16.78 -18.57 -11.15
CA ARG A 118 -17.10 -17.53 -12.12
C ARG A 118 -16.80 -16.17 -11.48
N LEU A 119 -16.09 -15.32 -12.21
CA LEU A 119 -15.95 -13.90 -11.85
C LEU A 119 -17.11 -13.11 -12.43
N GLU A 120 -17.85 -12.46 -11.53
CA GLU A 120 -18.83 -11.44 -11.88
C GLU A 120 -18.14 -10.09 -12.17
N VAL A 121 -18.53 -9.43 -13.25
CA VAL A 121 -18.00 -8.13 -13.66
C VAL A 121 -19.15 -7.17 -13.90
N THR A 122 -19.26 -6.09 -13.13
CA THR A 122 -20.37 -5.14 -13.21
C THR A 122 -19.91 -3.67 -13.14
N GLY A 123 -20.85 -2.74 -12.96
CA GLY A 123 -20.57 -1.30 -12.95
C GLY A 123 -20.37 -0.71 -14.35
N LEU A 124 -19.42 0.23 -14.45
CA LEU A 124 -19.03 0.96 -15.65
C LEU A 124 -18.12 0.11 -16.56
N VAL A 125 -18.69 -0.99 -17.07
CA VAL A 125 -18.02 -1.97 -17.93
C VAL A 125 -18.95 -2.35 -19.08
N ALA A 126 -18.41 -2.49 -20.30
CA ALA A 126 -19.16 -2.85 -21.50
C ALA A 126 -19.55 -4.33 -21.55
N ASP A 127 -18.61 -5.24 -21.29
CA ASP A 127 -18.82 -6.70 -21.29
C ASP A 127 -18.97 -7.23 -19.86
N LYS A 128 -20.21 -7.51 -19.46
CA LYS A 128 -20.58 -8.00 -18.12
C LYS A 128 -20.76 -9.52 -18.04
N ARG A 129 -20.29 -10.26 -19.05
CA ARG A 129 -20.37 -11.73 -19.01
C ARG A 129 -19.54 -12.26 -17.84
N GLN A 130 -19.98 -13.37 -17.28
CA GLN A 130 -19.21 -14.07 -16.26
C GLN A 130 -17.94 -14.68 -16.86
N TRP A 131 -16.82 -14.55 -16.15
CA TRP A 131 -15.52 -15.07 -16.58
C TRP A 131 -15.19 -16.37 -15.87
N THR A 132 -14.74 -17.36 -16.63
CA THR A 132 -14.24 -18.62 -16.06
C THR A 132 -12.75 -18.51 -15.75
N LEU A 133 -12.26 -19.36 -14.84
CA LEU A 133 -10.83 -19.46 -14.55
C LEU A 133 -10.03 -19.84 -15.81
N ALA A 134 -10.60 -20.72 -16.66
CA ALA A 134 -10.00 -21.09 -17.93
C ALA A 134 -9.85 -19.90 -18.90
N ALA A 135 -10.84 -19.01 -18.95
CA ALA A 135 -10.79 -17.81 -19.78
C ALA A 135 -9.70 -16.83 -19.32
N LEU A 136 -9.50 -16.68 -17.99
CA LEU A 136 -8.38 -15.88 -17.46
C LEU A 136 -7.03 -16.51 -17.78
N ARG A 137 -6.88 -17.83 -17.66
CA ARG A 137 -5.64 -18.54 -18.02
C ARG A 137 -5.30 -18.45 -19.51
N ALA A 138 -6.30 -18.29 -20.37
CA ALA A 138 -6.11 -18.13 -21.81
C ALA A 138 -5.64 -16.72 -22.23
N MET A 139 -5.68 -15.74 -21.31
CA MET A 139 -5.11 -14.41 -21.57
C MET A 139 -3.58 -14.43 -21.46
N GLN A 140 -2.93 -13.37 -21.94
CA GLN A 140 -1.48 -13.20 -21.77
C GLN A 140 -1.10 -13.23 -20.28
N GLN A 141 -0.19 -14.15 -19.94
CA GLN A 141 0.31 -14.31 -18.58
C GLN A 141 1.61 -13.51 -18.38
N HIS A 142 1.79 -13.01 -17.16
CA HIS A 142 2.96 -12.27 -16.71
C HIS A 142 3.39 -12.75 -15.34
N ASP A 143 4.69 -12.87 -15.13
CA ASP A 143 5.28 -13.15 -13.83
C ASP A 143 5.96 -11.91 -13.26
N GLN A 144 5.93 -11.79 -11.94
CA GLN A 144 6.72 -10.80 -11.22
C GLN A 144 7.20 -11.34 -9.87
N VAL A 145 8.49 -11.14 -9.59
CA VAL A 145 9.08 -11.43 -8.28
C VAL A 145 9.16 -10.12 -7.50
N THR A 146 8.22 -9.91 -6.58
CA THR A 146 8.04 -8.63 -5.89
C THR A 146 7.89 -8.82 -4.39
N ARG A 147 8.20 -7.77 -3.64
CA ARG A 147 7.99 -7.73 -2.19
C ARG A 147 6.52 -7.46 -1.87
N HIS A 148 6.00 -8.22 -0.92
CA HIS A 148 4.75 -7.96 -0.23
C HIS A 148 5.07 -7.35 1.13
N ILE A 149 4.40 -6.27 1.49
CA ILE A 149 4.57 -5.58 2.77
C ILE A 149 3.26 -5.69 3.53
N CYS A 150 3.29 -6.37 4.68
CA CYS A 150 2.12 -6.49 5.53
C CYS A 150 2.08 -5.35 6.55
N VAL A 151 0.87 -4.92 6.89
CA VAL A 151 0.64 -3.93 7.95
C VAL A 151 1.05 -4.45 9.33
N GLU A 152 1.13 -5.77 9.49
CA GLU A 152 1.57 -6.47 10.71
C GLU A 152 3.10 -6.37 10.96
N GLY A 153 3.84 -5.61 10.15
CA GLY A 153 5.25 -5.31 10.38
C GLY A 153 6.24 -6.30 9.75
N TRP A 154 5.78 -7.19 8.87
CA TRP A 154 6.63 -8.12 8.13
C TRP A 154 6.58 -7.87 6.62
N SER A 155 7.60 -8.36 5.90
CA SER A 155 7.59 -8.38 4.43
C SER A 155 8.21 -9.67 3.90
N ALA A 156 7.75 -10.12 2.73
CA ALA A 156 8.25 -11.32 2.07
C ALA A 156 8.32 -11.11 0.56
N ILE A 157 9.27 -11.78 -0.10
CA ILE A 157 9.40 -11.74 -1.56
C ILE A 157 8.72 -13.00 -2.12
N GLY A 158 7.86 -12.81 -3.12
CA GLY A 158 7.16 -13.91 -3.79
C GLY A 158 7.14 -13.73 -5.30
N LYS A 159 7.11 -14.85 -6.02
CA LYS A 159 6.85 -14.88 -7.47
C LYS A 159 5.37 -15.08 -7.69
N TRP A 160 4.73 -14.08 -8.29
CA TRP A 160 3.29 -14.08 -8.59
C TRP A 160 3.11 -14.05 -10.10
N GLY A 161 2.27 -14.93 -10.62
CA GLY A 161 1.96 -15.00 -12.04
C GLY A 161 0.47 -14.84 -12.30
N GLY A 162 0.12 -14.21 -13.42
CA GLY A 162 -1.27 -14.01 -13.80
C GLY A 162 -1.47 -13.00 -14.92
N VAL A 163 -2.70 -12.50 -15.03
CA VAL A 163 -3.09 -11.52 -16.06
C VAL A 163 -2.85 -10.11 -15.53
N ARG A 164 -2.25 -9.22 -16.33
CA ARG A 164 -2.20 -7.79 -15.99
C ARG A 164 -3.61 -7.25 -15.87
N PHE A 165 -3.90 -6.58 -14.77
CA PHE A 165 -5.26 -6.13 -14.52
C PHE A 165 -5.72 -5.06 -15.52
N SER A 166 -4.80 -4.20 -15.98
CA SER A 166 -5.03 -3.27 -17.09
C SER A 166 -5.54 -3.97 -18.36
N ASP A 167 -4.98 -5.12 -18.70
CA ASP A 167 -5.30 -5.85 -19.92
C ASP A 167 -6.66 -6.52 -19.78
N PHE A 168 -6.98 -7.00 -18.57
CA PHE A 168 -8.32 -7.48 -18.25
C PHE A 168 -9.37 -6.37 -18.31
N LEU A 169 -9.10 -5.20 -17.72
CA LEU A 169 -9.99 -4.05 -17.75
C LEU A 169 -10.26 -3.59 -19.20
N ALA A 170 -9.22 -3.52 -20.02
CA ALA A 170 -9.36 -3.25 -21.46
C ALA A 170 -10.20 -4.33 -22.16
N ARG A 171 -9.97 -5.61 -21.84
CA ARG A 171 -10.66 -6.75 -22.45
C ARG A 171 -12.16 -6.77 -22.17
N VAL A 172 -12.58 -6.32 -20.99
CA VAL A 172 -14.00 -6.20 -20.62
C VAL A 172 -14.62 -4.86 -21.02
N GLY A 173 -13.81 -3.93 -21.56
CA GLY A 173 -14.27 -2.58 -21.90
C GLY A 173 -14.68 -1.77 -20.67
N ALA A 174 -13.87 -1.81 -19.61
CA ALA A 174 -14.04 -0.97 -18.44
C ALA A 174 -13.81 0.51 -18.79
N ASP A 175 -14.62 1.39 -18.20
CA ASP A 175 -14.37 2.83 -18.24
C ASP A 175 -13.14 3.16 -17.37
N THR A 176 -11.99 3.33 -18.01
CA THR A 176 -10.73 3.67 -17.33
C THR A 176 -10.65 5.13 -16.88
N SER A 177 -11.66 5.95 -17.19
CA SER A 177 -11.81 7.29 -16.60
C SER A 177 -12.54 7.27 -15.26
N ALA A 178 -13.16 6.14 -14.91
CA ALA A 178 -13.78 5.96 -13.60
C ALA A 178 -12.75 5.99 -12.47
N ARG A 179 -13.21 6.33 -11.26
CA ARG A 179 -12.30 6.57 -10.12
C ARG A 179 -11.84 5.29 -9.43
N TYR A 180 -12.68 4.26 -9.36
CA TYR A 180 -12.47 3.12 -8.48
C TYR A 180 -12.82 1.78 -9.12
N VAL A 181 -12.18 0.73 -8.60
CA VAL A 181 -12.58 -0.66 -8.79
C VAL A 181 -12.82 -1.30 -7.43
N GLY A 182 -14.01 -1.87 -7.22
CA GLY A 182 -14.38 -2.61 -6.02
C GLY A 182 -14.33 -4.12 -6.24
N PHE A 183 -14.12 -4.87 -5.16
CA PHE A 183 -14.01 -6.33 -5.17
C PHE A 183 -14.82 -6.95 -4.01
N GLN A 184 -15.41 -8.11 -4.28
CA GLN A 184 -16.02 -8.99 -3.28
C GLN A 184 -15.41 -10.38 -3.39
N CYS A 185 -15.20 -11.03 -2.24
CA CYS A 185 -14.42 -12.25 -2.12
C CYS A 185 -15.23 -13.38 -1.46
N ALA A 186 -14.82 -14.62 -1.70
CA ALA A 186 -15.46 -15.83 -1.20
C ALA A 186 -15.37 -16.03 0.33
N ASP A 187 -14.48 -15.29 0.98
CA ASP A 187 -14.23 -15.32 2.41
C ASP A 187 -14.96 -14.20 3.17
N ASP A 188 -15.89 -13.49 2.50
CA ASP A 188 -16.61 -12.30 2.99
C ASP A 188 -15.75 -11.03 3.04
N TYR A 189 -14.52 -11.09 2.52
CA TYR A 189 -13.67 -9.93 2.37
C TYR A 189 -14.12 -9.04 1.21
N TYR A 190 -14.00 -7.73 1.39
CA TYR A 190 -14.24 -6.75 0.34
C TYR A 190 -13.26 -5.59 0.47
N THR A 191 -12.89 -5.02 -0.66
CA THR A 191 -12.04 -3.83 -0.70
C THR A 191 -12.18 -3.13 -2.04
N SER A 192 -11.55 -1.96 -2.17
CA SER A 192 -11.51 -1.21 -3.41
C SER A 192 -10.16 -0.54 -3.62
N ILE A 193 -9.87 -0.16 -4.86
CA ILE A 193 -8.65 0.56 -5.23
C ILE A 193 -8.97 1.70 -6.20
N ASP A 194 -8.07 2.67 -6.26
CA ASP A 194 -8.10 3.71 -7.28
C ASP A 194 -7.75 3.14 -8.66
N MET A 195 -8.33 3.74 -9.71
CA MET A 195 -8.09 3.32 -11.10
C MET A 195 -6.61 3.39 -11.52
N PRO A 196 -5.80 4.40 -11.12
CA PRO A 196 -4.36 4.39 -11.38
C PRO A 196 -3.65 3.15 -10.84
N THR A 197 -3.98 2.70 -9.62
CA THR A 197 -3.49 1.43 -9.08
C THR A 197 -3.99 0.23 -9.88
N ALA A 198 -5.25 0.23 -10.29
CA ALA A 198 -5.83 -0.85 -11.10
C ALA A 198 -5.12 -1.00 -12.47
N LEU A 199 -4.75 0.13 -13.08
CA LEU A 199 -4.04 0.20 -14.36
C LEU A 199 -2.52 0.06 -14.23
N HIS A 200 -1.99 0.01 -13.02
CA HIS A 200 -0.55 -0.07 -12.80
C HIS A 200 0.04 -1.34 -13.45
N PRO A 201 1.20 -1.27 -14.14
CA PRO A 201 1.73 -2.39 -14.93
C PRO A 201 2.06 -3.67 -14.13
N GLN A 202 2.20 -3.54 -12.81
CA GLN A 202 2.48 -4.64 -11.88
C GLN A 202 1.25 -5.08 -11.06
N THR A 203 0.08 -4.54 -11.32
CA THR A 203 -1.18 -5.03 -10.74
C THR A 203 -1.66 -6.23 -11.54
N LEU A 204 -1.71 -7.40 -10.88
CA LEU A 204 -2.08 -8.67 -11.50
C LEU A 204 -3.35 -9.23 -10.90
N LEU A 205 -4.22 -9.80 -11.74
CA LEU A 205 -5.07 -10.91 -11.35
C LEU A 205 -4.19 -12.16 -11.29
N ALA A 206 -3.60 -12.40 -10.13
CA ALA A 206 -2.69 -13.50 -9.89
C ALA A 206 -3.47 -14.83 -9.86
N LEU A 207 -2.94 -15.80 -10.62
CA LEU A 207 -3.45 -17.17 -10.78
C LEU A 207 -2.44 -18.22 -10.28
N THR A 208 -1.17 -17.85 -10.20
CA THR A 208 -0.07 -18.72 -9.79
C THR A 208 0.80 -18.07 -8.71
N TYR A 209 1.42 -18.91 -7.90
CA TYR A 209 2.49 -18.56 -6.96
C TYR A 209 3.65 -19.53 -7.18
N ASP A 210 4.84 -18.98 -7.40
CA ASP A 210 6.06 -19.75 -7.63
C ASP A 210 5.96 -20.78 -8.77
N GLY A 211 5.26 -20.39 -9.85
CA GLY A 211 5.04 -21.23 -11.05
C GLY A 211 3.86 -22.20 -10.95
N GLU A 212 3.36 -22.45 -9.75
CA GLU A 212 2.25 -23.39 -9.50
C GLU A 212 0.92 -22.66 -9.35
N PRO A 213 -0.24 -23.30 -9.61
CA PRO A 213 -1.54 -22.74 -9.28
C PRO A 213 -1.57 -22.25 -7.82
N LEU A 214 -2.25 -21.12 -7.58
CA LEU A 214 -2.37 -20.60 -6.22
C LEU A 214 -2.90 -21.71 -5.28
N PRO A 215 -2.27 -21.95 -4.12
CA PRO A 215 -2.92 -22.73 -3.07
C PRO A 215 -4.06 -21.90 -2.46
N PRO A 216 -5.08 -22.55 -1.86
CA PRO A 216 -6.20 -21.85 -1.19
C PRO A 216 -5.72 -20.75 -0.23
N ARG A 217 -4.72 -21.02 0.61
CA ARG A 217 -4.18 -20.03 1.57
C ARG A 217 -3.66 -18.71 0.97
N TYR A 218 -3.33 -18.72 -0.34
CA TYR A 218 -2.88 -17.54 -1.08
C TYR A 218 -3.97 -16.96 -1.99
N GLY A 219 -5.20 -17.44 -1.89
CA GLY A 219 -6.37 -16.86 -2.56
C GLY A 219 -6.82 -17.56 -3.82
N PHE A 220 -6.60 -18.87 -3.95
CA PHE A 220 -7.15 -19.64 -5.08
C PHE A 220 -8.66 -19.40 -5.25
N PRO A 221 -9.17 -19.20 -6.47
CA PRO A 221 -8.47 -19.31 -7.75
C PRO A 221 -7.83 -18.01 -8.24
N VAL A 222 -8.24 -16.85 -7.70
CA VAL A 222 -7.79 -15.54 -8.15
C VAL A 222 -7.54 -14.64 -6.94
N LYS A 223 -6.34 -14.05 -6.91
CA LYS A 223 -5.95 -13.00 -5.98
C LYS A 223 -5.58 -11.74 -6.76
N LEU A 224 -5.91 -10.56 -6.24
CA LEU A 224 -5.31 -9.33 -6.75
C LEU A 224 -3.93 -9.14 -6.10
N ARG A 225 -2.91 -8.94 -6.93
CA ARG A 225 -1.54 -8.69 -6.47
C ARG A 225 -1.08 -7.32 -6.93
N MET A 226 -0.77 -6.44 -5.97
CA MET A 226 -0.34 -5.06 -6.19
C MET A 226 0.89 -4.75 -5.32
N PRO A 227 2.10 -4.73 -5.90
CA PRO A 227 3.33 -4.50 -5.12
C PRO A 227 3.49 -3.05 -4.64
N THR A 228 2.67 -2.12 -5.10
CA THR A 228 2.64 -0.71 -4.69
C THR A 228 1.72 -0.45 -3.48
N LYS A 229 1.07 -1.50 -2.96
CA LYS A 229 0.10 -1.43 -1.86
C LYS A 229 0.42 -2.43 -0.76
N LEU A 230 -0.01 -2.08 0.46
CA LEU A 230 0.04 -2.95 1.62
C LEU A 230 -0.82 -4.20 1.45
N GLY A 231 -0.48 -5.22 2.24
CA GLY A 231 -1.01 -6.58 2.06
C GLY A 231 -2.53 -6.70 2.18
N TYR A 232 -3.17 -5.89 3.02
CA TYR A 232 -4.63 -5.91 3.14
C TYR A 232 -5.34 -5.41 1.89
N LYS A 233 -4.73 -4.53 1.09
CA LYS A 233 -5.31 -4.11 -0.20
C LYS A 233 -5.27 -5.20 -1.27
N ASN A 234 -4.63 -6.35 -1.04
CA ASN A 234 -4.45 -7.43 -2.01
C ASN A 234 -5.48 -8.57 -1.77
N PRO A 235 -6.77 -8.41 -2.17
CA PRO A 235 -7.84 -9.36 -1.86
C PRO A 235 -7.58 -10.74 -2.44
N LYS A 236 -8.01 -11.76 -1.70
CA LYS A 236 -7.92 -13.19 -2.03
C LYS A 236 -9.29 -13.71 -2.46
N HIS A 237 -9.35 -14.83 -3.17
CA HIS A 237 -10.61 -15.52 -3.48
C HIS A 237 -11.66 -14.63 -4.17
N ILE A 238 -11.24 -13.76 -5.09
CA ILE A 238 -12.12 -12.77 -5.74
C ILE A 238 -13.26 -13.50 -6.45
N GLN A 239 -14.50 -13.05 -6.24
CA GLN A 239 -15.70 -13.57 -6.91
C GLN A 239 -16.39 -12.52 -7.77
N ALA A 240 -16.32 -11.24 -7.37
CA ALA A 240 -16.92 -10.16 -8.13
C ALA A 240 -16.00 -8.94 -8.16
N MET A 241 -16.11 -8.17 -9.25
CA MET A 241 -15.55 -6.83 -9.34
C MET A 241 -16.51 -5.86 -10.04
N PHE A 242 -16.38 -4.59 -9.72
CA PHE A 242 -17.18 -3.53 -10.33
C PHE A 242 -16.41 -2.22 -10.47
N VAL A 243 -16.64 -1.52 -11.58
CA VAL A 243 -16.04 -0.21 -11.86
C VAL A 243 -17.02 0.90 -11.50
N THR A 244 -16.59 1.91 -10.75
CA THR A 244 -17.49 2.95 -10.21
C THR A 244 -16.77 4.29 -9.95
N ASN A 245 -17.56 5.36 -9.84
CA ASN A 245 -17.09 6.69 -9.44
C ASN A 245 -17.32 7.01 -7.95
N THR A 246 -18.07 6.15 -7.25
CA THR A 246 -18.34 6.26 -5.82
C THR A 246 -17.36 5.36 -5.07
N ASN A 247 -16.65 5.91 -4.07
CA ASN A 247 -15.71 5.11 -3.28
C ASN A 247 -16.48 3.98 -2.55
N PRO A 248 -16.20 2.70 -2.83
CA PRO A 248 -16.87 1.58 -2.17
C PRO A 248 -16.43 1.34 -0.72
N GLY A 249 -15.32 1.94 -0.29
CA GLY A 249 -14.70 1.61 1.00
C GLY A 249 -13.99 0.25 0.97
N GLY A 250 -13.88 -0.39 2.12
CA GLY A 250 -13.27 -1.71 2.25
C GLY A 250 -13.26 -2.19 3.70
N TYR A 251 -13.08 -3.50 3.87
CA TYR A 251 -13.22 -4.15 5.17
C TYR A 251 -12.34 -3.55 6.26
N TRP A 252 -11.06 -3.28 5.98
CA TRP A 252 -10.17 -2.69 6.99
C TRP A 252 -10.36 -1.19 7.15
N GLU A 253 -10.79 -0.51 6.09
CA GLU A 253 -11.13 0.90 6.14
C GLU A 253 -12.31 1.16 7.09
N ASP A 254 -13.29 0.27 7.11
CA ASP A 254 -14.39 0.28 8.08
C ASP A 254 -13.91 0.04 9.53
N GLN A 255 -12.71 -0.51 9.70
CA GLN A 255 -12.01 -0.69 10.98
C GLN A 255 -10.99 0.42 11.27
N GLY A 256 -11.02 1.52 10.51
CA GLY A 256 -10.17 2.70 10.73
C GLY A 256 -8.81 2.69 10.02
N TYR A 257 -8.54 1.73 9.15
CA TYR A 257 -7.32 1.72 8.34
C TYR A 257 -7.41 2.75 7.21
N ASN A 258 -6.25 3.21 6.75
CA ASN A 258 -6.15 4.07 5.57
C ASN A 258 -6.71 3.39 4.32
N TRP A 259 -7.46 4.12 3.49
CA TRP A 259 -8.03 3.56 2.27
C TRP A 259 -6.99 3.41 1.16
N PHE A 260 -6.06 4.36 1.03
CA PHE A 260 -5.10 4.33 -0.06
C PHE A 260 -4.08 3.20 0.10
N GLY A 261 -3.63 2.95 1.34
CA GLY A 261 -2.82 1.79 1.73
C GLY A 261 -1.54 1.58 0.91
N GLY A 262 -0.80 2.65 0.59
CA GLY A 262 0.42 2.60 -0.24
C GLY A 262 1.66 2.11 0.52
N SER A 263 2.62 1.54 -0.22
CA SER A 263 3.87 0.96 0.31
C SER A 263 5.12 1.31 -0.49
#